data_AF-A0A971SV05-F1
#
_entry.id   AF-A0A971SV05-F1
#
_cell.length_a   1.000
_cell.length_b   1.000
_cell.length_c   1.000
_cell.angle_alpha   90.00
_cell.angle_beta   90.00
_cell.angle_gamma   90.00
#
_symmetry.space_group_name_H-M   'P 1'
#
loop_
_entity.id
_entity.type
_entity.pdbx_description
1 polymer ?
#
loop_
_entity_poly.entity_id
_entity_poly.type
_entity_poly.pdbx_seq_one_letter_code
_entity_poly.pdbx_strand_id
1 'polypeptide(L)'
;MIYQANTTHPQVHFSTECVGYGIEFFEKAFGAPVPIASGNQVWTIKTVFNALGLAGIFLFLVTFVLLMLKTSYFSVLRSEVTVQPVEIKDKTGHLWFWIPLVLVALFSGLCYMWVINNVYSISTRFFPQTGPLTIGTWSALCAVFTIIVLIVGYFVYSKKKDFSLADRGLTLSLKKIWRTIVLAVFAVSLAMLILFFADFFFDTDFRLWVLTLKAFEADKVILALRYLPFFLVYYIVNSVAVNCFNYNTIGGKNGWGNILLLAFFNILGPVAFIVIQYGTFIGTGFLKWYASEGHRISGIWLYPIVVYLFIAPILSRIVYKRTKNPYLFAIIFAIMITLIAVANTTTATGFVPAANY
;
A
#
# COMPACT_ATOMS: atom_id res chain seq x y z
N MET A 1 28.89 25.30 16.47
CA MET A 1 27.66 24.87 17.17
C MET A 1 27.26 23.52 16.60
N ILE A 2 27.11 22.50 17.45
CA ILE A 2 26.61 21.18 17.02
C ILE A 2 25.15 21.11 17.43
N TYR A 3 24.25 20.97 16.47
CA TYR A 3 22.82 20.83 16.72
C TYR A 3 22.48 19.34 16.86
N GLN A 4 21.90 18.96 18.00
CA GLN A 4 21.49 17.58 18.25
C GLN A 4 20.11 17.58 18.91
N ALA A 5 19.07 17.29 18.14
CA ALA A 5 17.72 17.13 18.65
C ALA A 5 17.52 15.73 19.25
N ASN A 6 16.71 15.64 20.32
CA ASN A 6 16.37 14.35 20.92
C ASN A 6 15.28 13.64 20.12
N THR A 7 15.64 13.17 18.92
CA THR A 7 14.70 12.59 17.97
C THR A 7 15.35 11.51 17.12
N THR A 8 14.56 10.57 16.63
CA THR A 8 15.06 9.56 15.68
C THR A 8 15.12 10.12 14.26
N HIS A 9 15.95 9.53 13.39
CA HIS A 9 16.01 9.87 11.95
C HIS A 9 14.61 10.09 11.30
N PRO A 10 13.62 9.18 11.46
CA PRO A 10 12.29 9.40 10.89
C PRO A 10 11.49 10.54 11.54
N GLN A 11 11.69 10.82 12.83
CA GLN A 11 10.97 11.86 13.55
C GLN A 11 11.47 13.28 13.23
N VAL A 12 12.70 13.43 12.71
CA VAL A 12 13.25 14.73 12.25
C VAL A 12 12.30 15.45 11.29
N HIS A 13 11.59 14.70 10.44
CA HIS A 13 10.66 15.26 9.45
C HIS A 13 9.44 15.98 10.04
N PHE A 14 9.17 15.80 11.34
CA PHE A 14 8.05 16.42 12.04
C PHE A 14 8.49 17.18 13.30
N SER A 15 9.77 17.55 13.40
CA SER A 15 10.33 18.23 14.57
C SER A 15 10.50 19.73 14.31
N THR A 16 9.75 20.55 15.04
CA THR A 16 9.93 22.01 15.03
C THR A 16 11.31 22.41 15.54
N GLU A 17 11.88 21.64 16.46
CA GLU A 17 13.25 21.83 16.96
C GLU A 17 14.27 21.63 15.83
N CYS A 18 14.18 20.53 15.07
CA CYS A 18 15.10 20.26 13.97
C CYS A 18 15.01 21.32 12.86
N VAL A 19 13.80 21.77 12.52
CA VAL A 19 13.61 22.84 11.54
C VAL A 19 14.18 24.16 12.06
N GLY A 20 13.99 24.46 13.35
CA GLY A 20 14.56 25.63 14.00
C GLY A 20 16.09 25.64 13.94
N TYR A 21 16.72 24.50 14.24
CA TYR A 21 18.16 24.32 14.09
C TYR A 21 18.65 24.52 12.65
N GLY A 22 17.88 24.07 11.66
CA GLY A 22 18.17 24.32 10.25
C GLY A 22 18.18 25.82 9.92
N ILE A 23 17.13 26.55 10.34
CA ILE A 23 17.03 28.00 10.12
C ILE A 23 18.20 28.74 10.80
N GLU A 24 18.47 28.43 12.07
CA GLU A 24 19.56 29.05 12.81
C GLU A 24 20.94 28.72 12.23
N PHE A 25 21.12 27.51 11.71
CA PHE A 25 22.35 27.12 11.03
C PHE A 25 22.60 28.01 9.81
N PHE A 26 21.61 28.13 8.91
CA PHE A 26 21.77 28.94 7.70
C PHE A 26 21.98 30.42 8.03
N GLU A 27 21.25 30.95 9.01
CA GLU A 27 21.41 32.32 9.48
C GLU A 27 22.83 32.57 10.02
N LYS A 28 23.32 31.73 10.94
CA LYS A 28 24.64 31.92 11.56
C LYS A 28 25.80 31.64 10.61
N ALA A 29 25.64 30.69 9.69
CA ALA A 29 26.72 30.26 8.80
C ALA A 29 26.88 31.17 7.58
N PHE A 30 25.77 31.71 7.06
CA PHE A 30 25.78 32.45 5.79
C PHE A 30 25.17 33.86 5.87
N GLY A 31 24.36 34.15 6.90
CA GLY A 31 23.54 35.36 6.99
C GLY A 31 22.40 35.31 5.97
N ALA A 32 21.17 35.00 6.39
CA ALA A 32 20.08 34.87 5.42
C ALA A 32 19.76 36.25 4.82
N PRO A 33 19.59 36.36 3.49
CA PRO A 33 19.23 37.61 2.85
C PRO A 33 17.83 38.10 3.27
N VAL A 34 16.98 37.18 3.72
CA VAL A 34 15.68 37.46 4.33
C VAL A 34 15.60 36.70 5.66
N PRO A 35 15.99 37.31 6.78
CA PRO A 35 15.98 36.65 8.08
C PRO A 35 14.55 36.31 8.52
N ILE A 36 14.38 35.11 9.07
CA ILE A 36 13.13 34.67 9.71
C ILE A 36 13.46 34.12 11.09
N ALA A 37 12.57 34.36 12.05
CA ALA A 37 12.69 33.74 13.38
C ALA A 37 12.63 32.22 13.25
N SER A 38 13.47 31.49 13.98
CA SER A 38 13.54 30.01 13.91
C SER A 38 12.22 29.33 14.30
N GLY A 39 11.39 29.99 15.11
CA GLY A 39 10.04 29.54 15.44
C GLY A 39 8.95 29.88 14.40
N ASN A 40 9.24 30.70 13.39
CA ASN A 40 8.26 31.09 12.37
C ASN A 40 8.16 30.02 11.28
N GLN A 41 7.48 28.92 11.60
CA GLN A 41 7.41 27.71 10.78
C GLN A 41 5.98 27.42 10.31
N VAL A 42 5.76 27.38 8.99
CA VAL A 42 4.43 27.13 8.37
C VAL A 42 4.26 25.71 7.80
N TRP A 43 5.32 24.89 7.85
CA TRP A 43 5.35 23.57 7.20
C TRP A 43 4.33 22.58 7.79
N THR A 44 3.91 22.74 9.05
CA THR A 44 2.91 21.88 9.71
C THR A 44 1.55 21.99 9.02
N ILE A 45 1.09 23.22 8.77
CA ILE A 45 -0.17 23.49 8.06
C ILE A 45 -0.07 22.94 6.63
N LYS A 46 1.04 23.20 5.93
CA LYS A 46 1.30 22.60 4.61
C LYS A 46 1.14 21.08 4.66
N THR A 47 1.78 20.43 5.63
CA THR A 47 1.74 18.96 5.78
C THR A 47 0.32 18.43 5.99
N VAL A 48 -0.52 19.12 6.77
CA VAL A 48 -1.94 18.77 6.94
C VAL A 48 -2.68 18.83 5.60
N PHE A 49 -2.51 19.90 4.81
CA PHE A 49 -3.18 20.04 3.51
C PHE A 49 -2.64 19.06 2.45
N ASN A 50 -1.34 18.78 2.42
CA ASN A 50 -0.76 17.74 1.56
C ASN A 50 -1.36 16.36 1.91
N ALA A 51 -1.56 16.06 3.19
CA ALA A 51 -2.19 14.81 3.64
C ALA A 51 -3.68 14.74 3.28
N LEU A 52 -4.41 15.85 3.42
CA LEU A 52 -5.81 15.96 2.98
C LEU A 52 -5.93 15.75 1.47
N GLY A 53 -5.02 16.32 0.68
CA GLY A 53 -4.97 16.08 -0.76
C GLY A 53 -4.72 14.61 -1.11
N LEU A 54 -3.83 13.93 -0.37
CA LEU A 54 -3.60 12.49 -0.55
C LEU A 54 -4.85 11.67 -0.26
N ALA A 55 -5.57 11.96 0.84
CA ALA A 55 -6.85 11.34 1.13
C ALA A 55 -7.90 11.65 0.04
N GLY A 56 -7.89 12.88 -0.47
CA GLY A 56 -8.73 13.33 -1.59
C GLY A 56 -8.52 12.52 -2.87
N ILE A 57 -7.28 12.16 -3.20
CA ILE A 57 -6.97 11.31 -4.36
C ILE A 57 -7.58 9.92 -4.22
N PHE A 58 -7.45 9.27 -3.06
CA PHE A 58 -8.06 7.95 -2.86
C PHE A 58 -9.60 8.00 -2.83
N LEU A 59 -10.17 9.08 -2.29
CA LEU A 59 -11.61 9.33 -2.35
C LEU A 59 -12.08 9.54 -3.79
N PHE A 60 -11.32 10.32 -4.58
CA PHE A 60 -11.57 10.52 -6.01
C PHE A 60 -11.58 9.18 -6.74
N LEU A 61 -10.59 8.32 -6.55
CA LEU A 61 -10.52 7.01 -7.23
C LEU A 61 -11.78 6.16 -7.00
N VAL A 62 -12.27 6.09 -5.75
CA VAL A 62 -13.49 5.34 -5.43
C VAL A 62 -14.73 6.01 -6.04
N THR A 63 -14.91 7.31 -5.80
CA THR A 63 -16.11 8.03 -6.22
C THR A 63 -16.21 8.13 -7.74
N PHE A 64 -15.09 8.36 -8.43
CA PHE A 64 -15.00 8.35 -9.88
C PHE A 64 -15.41 7.00 -10.47
N VAL A 65 -14.85 5.90 -9.97
CA VAL A 65 -15.25 4.54 -10.41
C VAL A 65 -16.76 4.35 -10.26
N LEU A 66 -17.31 4.66 -9.08
CA LEU A 66 -18.75 4.51 -8.82
C LEU A 66 -19.63 5.38 -9.71
N LEU A 67 -19.15 6.58 -10.08
CA LEU A 67 -19.82 7.45 -11.04
C LEU A 67 -19.79 6.85 -12.45
N MET A 68 -18.62 6.35 -12.88
CA MET A 68 -18.46 5.76 -14.21
C MET A 68 -19.36 4.55 -14.41
N LEU A 69 -19.62 3.75 -13.36
CA LEU A 69 -20.59 2.63 -13.42
C LEU A 69 -22.02 3.05 -13.82
N LYS A 70 -22.37 4.34 -13.80
CA LYS A 70 -23.66 4.86 -14.26
C LYS A 70 -23.69 5.22 -15.75
N THR A 71 -22.52 5.28 -16.41
CA THR A 71 -22.42 5.58 -17.84
C THR A 71 -22.78 4.36 -18.69
N SER A 72 -23.23 4.59 -19.93
CA SER A 72 -23.61 3.51 -20.86
C SER A 72 -22.47 2.53 -21.16
N TYR A 73 -21.22 3.01 -21.23
CA TYR A 73 -20.07 2.17 -21.51
C TYR A 73 -19.67 1.29 -20.32
N PHE A 74 -19.68 1.81 -19.08
CA PHE A 74 -19.23 1.03 -17.91
C PHE A 74 -20.37 0.39 -17.11
N SER A 75 -21.64 0.64 -17.45
CA SER A 75 -22.81 0.03 -16.77
C SER A 75 -22.77 -1.50 -16.71
N VAL A 76 -22.14 -2.17 -17.68
CA VAL A 76 -21.96 -3.63 -17.67
C VAL A 76 -21.11 -4.15 -16.50
N LEU A 77 -20.30 -3.29 -15.88
CA LEU A 77 -19.51 -3.62 -14.69
C LEU A 77 -20.30 -3.46 -13.40
N ARG A 78 -21.46 -2.80 -13.43
CA ARG A 78 -22.32 -2.61 -12.28
C ARG A 78 -23.07 -3.91 -11.99
N SER A 79 -23.14 -4.28 -10.72
CA SER A 79 -24.00 -5.37 -10.27
C SER A 79 -25.43 -4.85 -10.08
N GLU A 80 -26.41 -5.66 -10.49
CA GLU A 80 -27.84 -5.35 -10.33
C GLU A 80 -28.22 -5.24 -8.84
N VAL A 81 -27.68 -6.14 -8.02
CA VAL A 81 -27.93 -6.19 -6.58
C VAL A 81 -26.63 -5.89 -5.83
N THR A 82 -26.72 -5.11 -4.76
CA THR A 82 -25.57 -4.89 -3.88
C THR A 82 -25.16 -6.21 -3.22
N VAL A 83 -23.88 -6.57 -3.35
CA VAL A 83 -23.35 -7.79 -2.72
C VAL A 83 -23.44 -7.68 -1.20
N GLN A 84 -23.94 -8.72 -0.55
CA GLN A 84 -24.13 -8.82 0.90
C GLN A 84 -23.13 -9.81 1.52
N PRO A 85 -22.78 -9.66 2.82
CA PRO A 85 -21.96 -10.64 3.52
C PRO A 85 -22.68 -11.99 3.58
N VAL A 86 -21.94 -13.08 3.47
CA VAL A 86 -22.48 -14.43 3.62
C VAL A 86 -22.48 -14.85 5.09
N GLU A 87 -23.57 -15.46 5.51
CA GLU A 87 -23.71 -15.97 6.88
C GLU A 87 -22.84 -17.21 7.09
N ILE A 88 -22.03 -17.22 8.16
CA ILE A 88 -21.32 -18.40 8.63
C ILE A 88 -22.18 -19.09 9.69
N LYS A 89 -22.66 -20.30 9.38
CA LYS A 89 -23.62 -21.04 10.23
C LYS A 89 -22.97 -22.12 11.09
N ASP A 90 -21.78 -22.59 10.71
CA ASP A 90 -21.14 -23.75 11.33
C ASP A 90 -19.76 -23.44 11.92
N LYS A 91 -19.38 -24.21 12.94
CA LYS A 91 -18.09 -24.07 13.64
C LYS A 91 -16.89 -24.25 12.69
N THR A 92 -17.03 -25.11 11.68
CA THR A 92 -15.98 -25.35 10.69
C THR A 92 -15.75 -24.11 9.82
N GLY A 93 -16.78 -23.35 9.48
CA GLY A 93 -16.68 -22.07 8.78
C GLY A 93 -15.98 -20.99 9.58
N HIS A 94 -16.21 -20.94 10.90
CA HIS A 94 -15.43 -20.06 11.78
C HIS A 94 -13.94 -20.44 11.80
N LEU A 95 -13.65 -21.75 11.86
CA LEU A 95 -12.27 -22.24 11.85
C LEU A 95 -11.56 -21.90 10.53
N TRP A 96 -12.22 -22.13 9.40
CA TRP A 96 -11.70 -21.81 8.06
C TRP A 96 -11.70 -20.32 7.71
N PHE A 97 -12.28 -19.47 8.55
CA PHE A 97 -12.04 -18.04 8.51
C PHE A 97 -10.75 -17.67 9.24
N TRP A 98 -10.57 -18.14 10.49
CA TRP A 98 -9.44 -17.71 11.32
C TRP A 98 -8.10 -18.35 10.94
N ILE A 99 -8.07 -19.65 10.63
CA ILE A 99 -6.81 -20.37 10.33
C ILE A 99 -6.07 -19.72 9.14
N PRO A 100 -6.70 -19.53 7.96
CA PRO A 100 -6.05 -18.86 6.84
C PRO A 100 -5.51 -17.48 7.18
N LEU A 101 -6.27 -16.67 7.92
CA LEU A 101 -5.88 -15.31 8.27
C LEU A 101 -4.61 -15.29 9.14
N VAL A 102 -4.56 -16.15 10.16
CA VAL A 102 -3.38 -16.28 11.03
C VAL A 102 -2.18 -16.78 10.23
N LEU A 103 -2.35 -17.82 9.40
CA LEU A 103 -1.26 -18.38 8.59
C LEU A 103 -0.67 -17.34 7.62
N VAL A 104 -1.52 -16.60 6.91
CA VAL A 104 -1.08 -15.57 5.95
C VAL A 104 -0.39 -14.41 6.66
N ALA A 105 -0.91 -13.96 7.82
CA ALA A 105 -0.28 -12.90 8.60
C ALA A 105 1.10 -13.31 9.15
N LEU A 106 1.22 -14.52 9.68
CA LEU A 106 2.51 -15.07 10.15
C LEU A 106 3.50 -15.22 9.00
N PHE A 107 3.07 -15.79 7.88
CA PHE A 107 3.91 -15.92 6.70
C PHE A 107 4.39 -14.55 6.21
N SER A 108 3.52 -13.55 6.16
CA SER A 108 3.87 -12.19 5.74
C SER A 108 4.98 -11.60 6.62
N GLY A 109 4.86 -11.69 7.95
CA GLY A 109 5.88 -11.19 8.89
C GLY A 109 7.22 -11.93 8.77
N LEU A 110 7.20 -13.26 8.69
CA LEU A 110 8.42 -14.08 8.56
C LEU A 110 9.10 -13.89 7.20
N CYS A 111 8.30 -13.86 6.13
CA CYS A 111 8.78 -13.68 4.76
C CYS A 111 9.43 -12.30 4.57
N TYR A 112 8.95 -11.25 5.24
CA TYR A 112 9.53 -9.92 5.12
C TYR A 112 11.02 -9.91 5.45
N MET A 113 11.42 -10.53 6.57
CA MET A 113 12.84 -10.62 6.93
C MET A 113 13.66 -11.45 5.95
N TRP A 114 13.09 -12.51 5.40
CA TRP A 114 13.76 -13.27 4.36
C TRP A 114 14.05 -12.38 3.13
N VAL A 115 13.09 -11.56 2.71
CA VAL A 115 13.27 -10.67 1.55
C VAL A 115 14.28 -9.55 1.86
N ILE A 116 14.28 -8.98 3.08
CA ILE A 116 15.32 -8.02 3.49
C ILE A 116 16.72 -8.63 3.41
N ASN A 117 16.88 -9.89 3.83
CA ASN A 117 18.20 -10.53 3.83
C ASN A 117 18.66 -10.99 2.43
N ASN A 118 17.74 -11.33 1.53
CA ASN A 118 18.07 -12.01 0.27
C ASN A 118 17.81 -11.17 -0.99
N VAL A 119 16.98 -10.13 -0.92
CA VAL A 119 16.55 -9.35 -2.09
C VAL A 119 17.00 -7.89 -2.05
N TYR A 120 17.23 -7.36 -0.85
CA TYR A 120 17.61 -5.95 -0.68
C TYR A 120 18.85 -5.55 -1.49
N SER A 121 19.85 -6.40 -1.62
CA SER A 121 21.11 -6.01 -2.27
C SER A 121 21.28 -6.52 -3.72
N ILE A 122 20.21 -7.01 -4.37
CA ILE A 122 20.32 -7.69 -5.68
C ILE A 122 19.68 -6.93 -6.85
N SER A 123 19.52 -5.61 -6.73
CA SER A 123 19.02 -4.76 -7.83
C SER A 123 19.84 -4.98 -9.11
N THR A 124 19.15 -5.01 -10.26
CA THR A 124 19.75 -5.29 -11.58
C THR A 124 19.48 -4.16 -12.55
N ARG A 125 20.05 -4.20 -13.77
CA ARG A 125 19.70 -3.23 -14.83
C ARG A 125 18.21 -3.27 -15.20
N PHE A 126 17.58 -4.44 -15.09
CA PHE A 126 16.16 -4.59 -15.37
C PHE A 126 15.31 -4.08 -14.19
N PHE A 127 15.72 -4.41 -12.96
CA PHE A 127 15.13 -3.95 -11.71
C PHE A 127 16.09 -3.03 -10.93
N PRO A 128 16.24 -1.76 -11.34
CA PRO A 128 17.29 -0.86 -10.83
C PRO A 128 16.96 -0.19 -9.49
N GLN A 129 15.76 -0.40 -8.96
CA GLN A 129 15.28 0.21 -7.72
C GLN A 129 15.10 -0.85 -6.63
N THR A 130 15.86 -0.71 -5.54
CA THR A 130 15.87 -1.69 -4.45
C THR A 130 14.53 -1.80 -3.72
N GLY A 131 13.93 -0.65 -3.37
CA GLY A 131 12.64 -0.61 -2.64
C GLY A 131 11.53 -1.38 -3.35
N PRO A 132 11.16 -0.99 -4.59
CA PRO A 132 10.15 -1.69 -5.38
C PRO A 132 10.48 -3.15 -5.66
N LEU A 133 11.77 -3.51 -5.81
CA LEU A 133 12.16 -4.91 -6.01
C LEU A 133 11.92 -5.74 -4.74
N THR A 134 12.35 -5.23 -3.59
CA THR A 134 12.23 -5.91 -2.30
C THR A 134 10.76 -6.01 -1.90
N ILE A 135 10.04 -4.88 -1.86
CA ILE A 135 8.62 -4.87 -1.49
C ILE A 135 7.76 -5.61 -2.52
N GLY A 136 8.07 -5.50 -3.82
CA GLY A 136 7.40 -6.26 -4.87
C GLY A 136 7.60 -7.77 -4.70
N THR A 137 8.83 -8.22 -4.45
CA THR A 137 9.12 -9.63 -4.21
C THR A 137 8.37 -10.16 -2.99
N TRP A 138 8.37 -9.42 -1.88
CA TRP A 138 7.59 -9.76 -0.69
C TRP A 138 6.08 -9.86 -0.99
N SER A 139 5.56 -8.90 -1.77
CA SER A 139 4.15 -8.89 -2.21
C SER A 139 3.82 -10.14 -3.02
N ALA A 140 4.66 -10.52 -4.00
CA ALA A 140 4.45 -11.71 -4.80
C ALA A 140 4.52 -13.01 -3.98
N LEU A 141 5.47 -13.14 -3.05
CA LEU A 141 5.57 -14.30 -2.17
C LEU A 141 4.32 -14.43 -1.27
N CYS A 142 3.86 -13.31 -0.68
CA CYS A 142 2.62 -13.30 0.10
C CYS A 142 1.41 -13.69 -0.76
N ALA A 143 1.37 -13.26 -2.01
CA ALA A 143 0.30 -13.60 -2.94
C ALA A 143 0.30 -15.10 -3.28
N VAL A 144 1.46 -15.67 -3.61
CA VAL A 144 1.60 -17.11 -3.89
C VAL A 144 1.17 -17.94 -2.68
N PHE A 145 1.63 -17.59 -1.48
CA PHE A 145 1.23 -18.29 -0.27
C PHE A 145 -0.29 -18.17 -0.02
N THR A 146 -0.86 -16.98 -0.20
CA THR A 146 -2.30 -16.77 -0.06
C THR A 146 -3.09 -17.59 -1.09
N ILE A 147 -2.63 -17.68 -2.34
CA ILE A 147 -3.25 -18.54 -3.37
C ILE A 147 -3.27 -20.01 -2.90
N ILE A 148 -2.16 -20.52 -2.39
CA ILE A 148 -2.07 -21.89 -1.88
C ILE A 148 -3.09 -22.11 -0.75
N VAL A 149 -3.15 -21.20 0.22
CA VAL A 149 -4.10 -21.27 1.34
C VAL A 149 -5.55 -21.21 0.86
N LEU A 150 -5.86 -20.35 -0.12
CA LEU A 150 -7.20 -20.25 -0.71
C LEU A 150 -7.59 -21.51 -1.49
N ILE A 151 -6.66 -22.10 -2.25
CA ILE A 151 -6.88 -23.36 -2.97
C ILE A 151 -7.18 -24.49 -1.98
N VAL A 152 -6.37 -24.64 -0.94
CA VAL A 152 -6.58 -25.64 0.11
C VAL A 152 -7.94 -25.42 0.79
N GLY A 153 -8.24 -24.20 1.22
CA GLY A 153 -9.53 -23.87 1.84
C GLY A 153 -10.73 -24.06 0.91
N TYR A 154 -10.54 -23.86 -0.39
CA TYR A 154 -11.58 -24.12 -1.40
C TYR A 154 -11.88 -25.62 -1.49
N PHE A 155 -10.89 -26.48 -1.69
CA PHE A 155 -11.12 -27.92 -1.88
C PHE A 155 -11.51 -28.64 -0.59
N VAL A 156 -10.98 -28.22 0.56
CA VAL A 156 -11.24 -28.89 1.84
C VAL A 156 -12.59 -28.49 2.44
N TYR A 157 -12.99 -27.22 2.31
CA TYR A 157 -14.19 -26.66 2.93
C TYR A 157 -15.19 -26.11 1.91
N SER A 158 -14.82 -25.09 1.13
CA SER A 158 -15.78 -24.27 0.39
C SER A 158 -16.53 -25.05 -0.70
N LYS A 159 -15.84 -25.90 -1.45
CA LYS A 159 -16.42 -26.72 -2.52
C LYS A 159 -17.50 -27.69 -2.01
N LYS A 160 -17.39 -28.14 -0.76
CA LYS A 160 -18.37 -29.04 -0.12
C LYS A 160 -19.61 -28.32 0.41
N LYS A 161 -19.65 -26.99 0.30
CA LYS A 161 -20.70 -26.09 0.85
C LYS A 161 -21.31 -25.23 -0.26
N ASP A 162 -21.37 -25.75 -1.48
CA ASP A 162 -21.94 -25.10 -2.67
C ASP A 162 -21.35 -23.70 -2.96
N PHE A 163 -20.06 -23.51 -2.65
CA PHE A 163 -19.36 -22.26 -2.96
C PHE A 163 -19.04 -22.16 -4.45
N SER A 164 -19.79 -21.32 -5.16
CA SER A 164 -19.57 -21.03 -6.57
C SER A 164 -18.61 -19.84 -6.78
N LEU A 165 -17.50 -20.09 -7.48
CA LEU A 165 -16.52 -19.04 -7.81
C LEU A 165 -17.14 -17.97 -8.74
N ALA A 166 -18.03 -18.38 -9.64
CA ALA A 166 -18.77 -17.49 -10.53
C ALA A 166 -19.71 -16.57 -9.75
N ASP A 167 -20.41 -17.11 -8.75
CA ASP A 167 -21.29 -16.32 -7.87
C ASP A 167 -20.53 -15.40 -6.91
N ARG A 168 -19.20 -15.50 -6.85
CA ARG A 168 -18.33 -14.54 -6.16
C ARG A 168 -17.63 -13.58 -7.12
N GLY A 169 -17.92 -13.64 -8.42
CA GLY A 169 -17.36 -12.75 -9.41
C GLY A 169 -15.91 -13.05 -9.82
N LEU A 170 -15.38 -14.23 -9.48
CA LEU A 170 -14.04 -14.65 -9.93
C LEU A 170 -14.00 -14.93 -11.43
N THR A 171 -15.13 -15.35 -12.01
CA THR A 171 -15.24 -15.53 -13.46
C THR A 171 -15.96 -14.32 -14.05
N LEU A 172 -15.32 -13.67 -15.01
CA LEU A 172 -15.86 -12.54 -15.73
C LEU A 172 -15.80 -12.83 -17.23
N SER A 173 -16.77 -12.34 -17.99
CA SER A 173 -16.69 -12.36 -19.45
C SER A 173 -15.56 -11.45 -19.94
N LEU A 174 -14.98 -11.76 -21.10
CA LEU A 174 -13.89 -10.96 -21.70
C LEU A 174 -14.28 -9.48 -21.82
N LYS A 175 -15.54 -9.19 -22.15
CA LYS A 175 -16.10 -7.82 -22.19
C LYS A 175 -16.00 -7.11 -20.84
N LYS A 176 -16.31 -7.80 -19.73
CA LYS A 176 -16.17 -7.24 -18.37
C LYS A 176 -14.70 -7.08 -17.99
N ILE A 177 -13.83 -8.04 -18.31
CA ILE A 177 -12.39 -7.95 -18.05
C ILE A 177 -11.80 -6.72 -18.75
N TRP A 178 -12.06 -6.55 -20.06
CA TRP A 178 -11.59 -5.40 -20.83
C TRP A 178 -12.04 -4.08 -20.21
N ARG A 179 -13.34 -3.91 -19.96
CA ARG A 179 -13.87 -2.67 -19.39
C ARG A 179 -13.37 -2.42 -17.96
N THR A 180 -13.04 -3.47 -17.21
CA THR A 180 -12.40 -3.37 -15.89
C THR A 180 -11.02 -2.73 -16.01
N ILE A 181 -10.20 -3.22 -16.94
CA ILE A 181 -8.85 -2.69 -17.18
C ILE A 181 -8.93 -1.24 -17.68
N VAL A 182 -9.81 -0.96 -18.65
CA VAL A 182 -9.99 0.40 -19.20
C VAL A 182 -10.40 1.38 -18.09
N LEU A 183 -11.38 1.02 -17.25
CA LEU A 183 -11.81 1.91 -16.17
C LEU A 183 -10.71 2.11 -15.13
N ALA A 184 -9.96 1.04 -14.80
CA ALA A 184 -8.87 1.12 -13.84
C ALA A 184 -7.76 2.06 -14.31
N VAL A 185 -7.29 1.89 -15.55
CA VAL A 185 -6.27 2.76 -16.15
C VAL A 185 -6.78 4.19 -16.24
N PHE A 186 -8.03 4.38 -16.69
CA PHE A 186 -8.61 5.72 -16.82
C PHE A 186 -8.69 6.47 -15.48
N ALA A 187 -9.15 5.79 -14.42
CA ALA A 187 -9.21 6.37 -13.08
C ALA A 187 -7.83 6.79 -12.57
N VAL A 188 -6.81 5.93 -12.76
CA VAL A 188 -5.44 6.24 -12.34
C VAL A 188 -4.84 7.37 -13.17
N SER A 189 -5.03 7.38 -14.49
CA SER A 189 -4.55 8.46 -15.36
C SER A 189 -5.11 9.81 -14.95
N LEU A 190 -6.41 9.89 -14.61
CA LEU A 190 -7.01 11.13 -14.11
C LEU A 190 -6.48 11.52 -12.72
N ALA A 191 -6.26 10.56 -11.82
CA ALA A 191 -5.63 10.84 -10.54
C ALA A 191 -4.20 11.38 -10.69
N MET A 192 -3.43 10.84 -11.63
CA MET A 192 -2.10 11.36 -11.98
C MET A 192 -2.21 12.74 -12.62
N LEU A 193 -3.20 13.00 -13.49
CA LEU A 193 -3.41 14.32 -14.06
C LEU A 193 -3.68 15.38 -12.99
N ILE A 194 -4.47 15.06 -11.96
CA ILE A 194 -4.70 15.96 -10.82
C ILE A 194 -3.39 16.25 -10.09
N LEU A 195 -2.54 15.23 -9.90
CA LEU A 195 -1.20 15.39 -9.31
C LEU A 195 -0.29 16.29 -10.14
N PHE A 196 -0.15 16.01 -11.44
CA PHE A 196 0.68 16.81 -12.34
C PHE A 196 0.17 18.25 -12.48
N PHE A 197 -1.15 18.44 -12.42
CA PHE A 197 -1.74 19.78 -12.37
C PHE A 197 -1.32 20.53 -11.09
N ALA A 198 -1.40 19.87 -9.93
CA ALA A 198 -1.03 20.49 -8.67
C ALA A 198 0.47 20.83 -8.60
N ASP A 199 1.31 19.93 -9.11
CA ASP A 199 2.75 20.13 -9.21
C ASP A 199 3.10 21.32 -10.14
N PHE A 200 2.51 21.35 -11.35
CA PHE A 200 2.79 22.39 -12.33
C PHE A 200 2.31 23.79 -11.90
N PHE A 201 1.10 23.92 -11.35
CA PHE A 201 0.51 25.23 -11.04
C PHE A 201 0.80 25.72 -9.63
N PHE A 202 1.07 24.82 -8.68
CA PHE A 202 1.20 25.18 -7.26
C PHE A 202 2.51 24.71 -6.61
N ASP A 203 3.40 24.05 -7.35
CA ASP A 203 4.68 23.52 -6.84
C ASP A 203 4.46 22.66 -5.57
N THR A 204 3.43 21.81 -5.63
CA THR A 204 3.00 20.97 -4.52
C THR A 204 2.58 19.60 -4.98
N ASP A 205 2.57 18.68 -4.02
CA ASP A 205 2.22 17.29 -4.23
C ASP A 205 1.31 16.78 -3.09
N PHE A 206 0.98 15.49 -3.08
CA PHE A 206 0.10 14.91 -2.08
C PHE A 206 0.89 13.98 -1.17
N ARG A 207 1.13 14.37 0.08
CA ARG A 207 1.94 13.57 1.00
C ARG A 207 1.64 13.73 2.47
N LEU A 208 1.99 12.68 3.21
CA LEU A 208 2.22 12.70 4.65
C LEU A 208 3.52 11.93 4.93
N TRP A 209 4.64 12.65 5.04
CA TRP A 209 5.97 12.07 5.25
C TRP A 209 6.39 11.05 4.18
N VAL A 210 6.45 9.76 4.49
CA VAL A 210 6.81 8.68 3.56
C VAL A 210 5.62 8.18 2.73
N LEU A 211 4.40 8.60 3.07
CA LEU A 211 3.22 8.43 2.23
C LEU A 211 3.21 9.54 1.19
N THR A 212 3.88 9.33 0.06
CA THR A 212 4.10 10.40 -0.93
C THR A 212 3.60 10.01 -2.29
N LEU A 213 2.69 10.82 -2.84
CA LEU A 213 2.30 10.84 -4.23
C LEU A 213 2.80 12.15 -4.83
N LYS A 214 3.88 12.07 -5.60
CA LYS A 214 4.57 13.22 -6.22
C LYS A 214 4.68 13.05 -7.73
N ALA A 215 4.78 14.17 -8.45
CA ALA A 215 5.08 14.14 -9.87
C ALA A 215 6.43 13.46 -10.14
N PHE A 216 6.55 12.91 -11.34
CA PHE A 216 7.73 12.16 -11.75
C PHE A 216 7.96 12.28 -13.25
N GLU A 217 9.22 12.08 -13.64
CA GLU A 217 9.64 12.07 -15.02
C GLU A 217 9.11 10.84 -15.78
N ALA A 218 9.01 10.96 -17.10
CA ALA A 218 8.42 9.94 -17.97
C ALA A 218 9.11 8.56 -17.87
N ASP A 219 10.39 8.50 -17.49
CA ASP A 219 11.14 7.26 -17.29
C ASP A 219 10.50 6.37 -16.21
N LYS A 220 9.84 6.96 -15.20
CA LYS A 220 9.17 6.23 -14.12
C LYS A 220 7.97 5.44 -14.60
N VAL A 221 7.34 5.79 -15.72
CA VAL A 221 6.23 5.01 -16.29
C VAL A 221 6.73 3.65 -16.77
N ILE A 222 7.82 3.63 -17.52
CA ILE A 222 8.42 2.39 -18.02
C ILE A 222 8.95 1.54 -16.86
N LEU A 223 9.60 2.17 -15.87
CA LEU A 223 10.05 1.47 -14.68
C LEU A 223 8.87 0.87 -13.89
N ALA A 224 7.79 1.62 -13.70
CA ALA A 224 6.58 1.14 -13.04
C ALA A 224 6.01 -0.09 -13.74
N LEU A 225 6.01 -0.15 -15.07
CA LEU A 225 5.54 -1.34 -15.80
C LEU A 225 6.38 -2.60 -15.51
N ARG A 226 7.68 -2.46 -15.20
CA ARG A 226 8.53 -3.61 -14.80
C ARG A 226 8.16 -4.14 -13.42
N TYR A 227 7.82 -3.25 -12.49
CA TYR A 227 7.48 -3.61 -11.11
C TYR A 227 5.99 -3.93 -10.90
N LEU A 228 5.11 -3.44 -11.78
CA LEU A 228 3.67 -3.59 -11.68
C LEU A 228 3.21 -5.05 -11.49
N PRO A 229 3.78 -6.07 -12.19
CA PRO A 229 3.33 -7.45 -12.03
C PRO A 229 3.36 -7.95 -10.59
N PHE A 230 4.38 -7.58 -9.80
CA PHE A 230 4.49 -7.97 -8.40
C PHE A 230 3.31 -7.47 -7.55
N PHE A 231 3.00 -6.18 -7.68
CA PHE A 231 1.92 -5.54 -6.94
C PHE A 231 0.54 -5.96 -7.46
N LEU A 232 0.41 -6.17 -8.77
CA LEU A 232 -0.84 -6.54 -9.41
C LEU A 232 -1.28 -7.95 -8.98
N VAL A 233 -0.35 -8.91 -8.93
CA VAL A 233 -0.61 -10.24 -8.39
C VAL A 233 -1.04 -10.16 -6.92
N TYR A 234 -0.32 -9.39 -6.09
CA TYR A 234 -0.67 -9.25 -4.68
C TYR A 234 -2.04 -8.62 -4.44
N TYR A 235 -2.33 -7.45 -4.99
CA TYR A 235 -3.58 -6.76 -4.70
C TYR A 235 -4.79 -7.46 -5.31
N ILE A 236 -4.65 -8.16 -6.44
CA ILE A 236 -5.71 -9.03 -6.97
C ILE A 236 -6.00 -10.18 -6.01
N VAL A 237 -4.97 -10.90 -5.57
CA VAL A 237 -5.13 -12.02 -4.64
C VAL A 237 -5.70 -11.54 -3.30
N ASN A 238 -5.23 -10.38 -2.79
CA ASN A 238 -5.75 -9.78 -1.58
C ASN A 238 -7.24 -9.44 -1.71
N SER A 239 -7.62 -8.78 -2.81
CA SER A 239 -9.03 -8.45 -3.07
C SER A 239 -9.89 -9.71 -3.23
N VAL A 240 -9.41 -10.76 -3.89
CA VAL A 240 -10.11 -12.05 -3.99
C VAL A 240 -10.29 -12.68 -2.60
N ALA A 241 -9.22 -12.74 -1.80
CA ALA A 241 -9.28 -13.28 -0.44
C ALA A 241 -10.30 -12.52 0.42
N VAL A 242 -10.27 -11.18 0.39
CA VAL A 242 -11.15 -10.31 1.17
C VAL A 242 -12.59 -10.38 0.67
N ASN A 243 -12.80 -10.21 -0.64
CA ASN A 243 -14.11 -9.94 -1.22
C ASN A 243 -14.89 -11.19 -1.61
N CYS A 244 -14.19 -12.24 -2.03
CA CYS A 244 -14.83 -13.42 -2.56
C CYS A 244 -14.90 -14.54 -1.53
N PHE A 245 -13.81 -14.79 -0.80
CA PHE A 245 -13.73 -15.85 0.20
C PHE A 245 -14.17 -15.39 1.60
N ASN A 246 -13.77 -14.18 2.01
CA ASN A 246 -13.97 -13.72 3.39
C ASN A 246 -15.07 -12.66 3.56
N TYR A 247 -15.93 -12.41 2.55
CA TYR A 247 -17.09 -11.54 2.75
C TYR A 247 -18.18 -12.25 3.55
N ASN A 248 -18.16 -12.09 4.87
CA ASN A 248 -19.07 -12.81 5.74
C ASN A 248 -19.53 -11.99 6.96
N THR A 249 -20.38 -12.60 7.79
CA THR A 249 -21.00 -11.97 8.96
C THR A 249 -20.14 -12.02 10.25
N ILE A 250 -18.92 -12.57 10.21
CA ILE A 250 -18.00 -12.56 11.36
C ILE A 250 -17.56 -11.11 11.63
N GLY A 251 -17.73 -10.65 12.86
CA GLY A 251 -17.57 -9.23 13.21
C GLY A 251 -18.82 -8.38 12.98
N GLY A 252 -19.97 -8.98 12.64
CA GLY A 252 -21.28 -8.31 12.64
C GLY A 252 -22.06 -8.49 11.33
N LYS A 253 -23.39 -8.42 11.44
CA LYS A 253 -24.34 -8.75 10.35
C LYS A 253 -24.18 -7.88 9.09
N ASN A 254 -23.73 -6.63 9.22
CA ASN A 254 -23.59 -5.70 8.10
C ASN A 254 -22.23 -5.79 7.37
N GLY A 255 -21.31 -6.62 7.87
CA GLY A 255 -19.98 -6.83 7.27
C GLY A 255 -18.95 -5.72 7.56
N TRP A 256 -19.29 -4.70 8.37
CA TRP A 256 -18.34 -3.63 8.74
C TRP A 256 -17.24 -4.11 9.69
N GLY A 257 -17.58 -4.87 10.73
CA GLY A 257 -16.55 -5.46 11.58
C GLY A 257 -15.73 -6.52 10.85
N ASN A 258 -16.33 -7.28 9.91
CA ASN A 258 -15.60 -8.20 9.03
C ASN A 258 -14.49 -7.48 8.26
N ILE A 259 -14.79 -6.35 7.61
CA ILE A 259 -13.79 -5.66 6.80
C ILE A 259 -12.70 -5.02 7.65
N LEU A 260 -13.02 -4.53 8.85
CA LEU A 260 -12.02 -4.03 9.79
C LEU A 260 -11.09 -5.15 10.28
N LEU A 261 -11.64 -6.31 10.64
CA LEU A 261 -10.83 -7.49 10.99
C LEU A 261 -9.86 -7.85 9.86
N LEU A 262 -10.36 -7.95 8.62
CA LEU A 262 -9.51 -8.25 7.46
C LEU A 262 -8.44 -7.19 7.22
N ALA A 263 -8.77 -5.90 7.41
CA ALA A 263 -7.80 -4.81 7.32
C ALA A 263 -6.70 -4.90 8.39
N PHE A 264 -7.03 -5.28 9.63
CA PHE A 264 -6.05 -5.50 10.69
C PHE A 264 -5.16 -6.72 10.42
N PHE A 265 -5.72 -7.83 9.93
CA PHE A 265 -4.92 -9.00 9.55
C PHE A 265 -3.98 -8.71 8.37
N ASN A 266 -4.39 -7.86 7.43
CA ASN A 266 -3.55 -7.40 6.34
C ASN A 266 -2.28 -6.67 6.82
N ILE A 267 -2.35 -5.97 7.96
CA ILE A 267 -1.22 -5.19 8.49
C ILE A 267 -0.48 -5.87 9.65
N LEU A 268 -0.99 -6.99 10.16
CA LEU A 268 -0.47 -7.60 11.38
C LEU A 268 1.02 -7.95 11.27
N GLY A 269 1.44 -8.54 10.14
CA GLY A 269 2.85 -8.83 9.85
C GLY A 269 3.74 -7.59 9.91
N PRO A 270 3.51 -6.56 9.07
CA PRO A 270 4.33 -5.35 9.09
C PRO A 270 4.23 -4.54 10.40
N VAL A 271 3.07 -4.49 11.07
CA VAL A 271 2.95 -3.84 12.39
C VAL A 271 3.79 -4.57 13.43
N ALA A 272 3.72 -5.90 13.49
CA ALA A 272 4.53 -6.68 14.42
C ALA A 272 6.03 -6.43 14.19
N PHE A 273 6.45 -6.35 12.93
CA PHE A 273 7.83 -6.01 12.58
C PHE A 273 8.27 -4.65 13.11
N ILE A 274 7.48 -3.60 12.83
CA ILE A 274 7.75 -2.22 13.30
C ILE A 274 7.83 -2.19 14.83
N VAL A 275 6.86 -2.81 15.52
CA VAL A 275 6.81 -2.84 16.99
C VAL A 275 8.05 -3.53 17.55
N ILE A 276 8.50 -4.64 16.98
CA ILE A 276 9.72 -5.33 17.43
C ILE A 276 10.96 -4.46 17.18
N GLN A 277 11.09 -3.89 15.97
CA GLN A 277 12.24 -3.11 15.55
C GLN A 277 12.45 -1.86 16.43
N TYR A 278 11.39 -1.06 16.59
CA TYR A 278 11.45 0.21 17.32
C TYR A 278 11.14 0.09 18.82
N GLY A 279 10.35 -0.91 19.23
CA GLY A 279 10.17 -1.21 20.65
C GLY A 279 11.48 -1.63 21.32
N THR A 280 12.32 -2.39 20.60
CA THR A 280 13.68 -2.69 21.06
C THR A 280 14.52 -1.42 21.18
N PHE A 281 14.46 -0.52 20.19
CA PHE A 281 15.20 0.75 20.21
C PHE A 281 14.84 1.63 21.41
N ILE A 282 13.55 1.74 21.75
CA ILE A 282 13.10 2.49 22.92
C ILE A 282 13.67 1.89 24.22
N GLY A 283 13.76 0.56 24.31
CA GLY A 283 14.25 -0.13 25.50
C GLY A 283 15.77 -0.19 25.64
N THR A 284 16.52 -0.22 24.54
CA THR A 284 17.98 -0.52 24.55
C THR A 284 18.85 0.57 23.93
N GLY A 285 18.27 1.54 23.21
CA GLY A 285 19.01 2.50 22.39
C GLY A 285 19.49 1.94 21.04
N PHE A 286 19.26 0.65 20.75
CA PHE A 286 19.64 0.00 19.50
C PHE A 286 18.43 -0.62 18.80
N LEU A 287 18.34 -0.47 17.48
CA LEU A 287 17.33 -1.17 16.68
C LEU A 287 17.45 -2.69 16.88
N LYS A 288 16.35 -3.44 16.79
CA LYS A 288 16.40 -4.90 16.92
C LYS A 288 17.33 -5.52 15.87
N TRP A 289 17.16 -5.11 14.63
CA TRP A 289 17.98 -5.49 13.49
C TRP A 289 18.72 -4.25 13.00
N TYR A 290 20.06 -4.29 13.04
CA TYR A 290 20.90 -3.14 12.72
C TYR A 290 22.17 -3.50 11.93
N ALA A 291 22.42 -4.79 11.66
CA ALA A 291 23.71 -5.25 11.13
C ALA A 291 23.98 -4.72 9.72
N SER A 292 23.00 -4.80 8.81
CA SER A 292 23.11 -4.25 7.45
C SER A 292 22.29 -2.97 7.26
N GLU A 293 22.55 -2.25 6.18
CA GLU A 293 21.72 -1.09 5.80
C GLU A 293 20.25 -1.48 5.53
N GLY A 294 20.03 -2.63 4.88
CA GLY A 294 18.70 -3.23 4.72
C GLY A 294 17.98 -3.47 6.06
N HIS A 295 18.67 -3.94 7.10
CA HIS A 295 18.08 -4.08 8.44
C HIS A 295 17.64 -2.74 9.03
N ARG A 296 18.50 -1.72 8.92
CA ARG A 296 18.23 -0.38 9.48
C ARG A 296 17.05 0.30 8.79
N ILE A 297 16.94 0.19 7.47
CA ILE A 297 15.88 0.84 6.68
C ILE A 297 14.55 0.06 6.68
N SER A 298 14.59 -1.26 6.93
CA SER A 298 13.44 -2.16 6.83
C SER A 298 12.20 -1.72 7.64
N GLY A 299 12.40 -1.12 8.82
CA GLY A 299 11.30 -0.63 9.64
C GLY A 299 10.59 0.58 9.01
N ILE A 300 11.34 1.50 8.41
CA ILE A 300 10.82 2.74 7.83
C ILE A 300 9.95 2.45 6.61
N TRP A 301 10.37 1.50 5.76
CA TRP A 301 9.63 1.10 4.55
C TRP A 301 8.24 0.55 4.84
N LEU A 302 8.02 0.01 6.04
CA LEU A 302 6.73 -0.55 6.41
C LEU A 302 5.70 0.50 6.85
N TYR A 303 6.10 1.71 7.28
CA TYR A 303 5.14 2.75 7.67
C TYR A 303 4.12 3.10 6.59
N PRO A 304 4.52 3.40 5.33
CA PRO A 304 3.54 3.68 4.31
C PRO A 304 2.74 2.44 3.91
N ILE A 305 3.39 1.27 3.94
CA ILE A 305 2.77 -0.02 3.60
C ILE A 305 1.65 -0.36 4.58
N VAL A 306 1.82 -0.13 5.89
CA VAL A 306 0.76 -0.36 6.88
C VAL A 306 -0.50 0.42 6.51
N VAL A 307 -0.37 1.68 6.10
CA VAL A 307 -1.53 2.48 5.68
C VAL A 307 -2.15 1.90 4.40
N TYR A 308 -1.34 1.60 3.38
CA TYR A 308 -1.85 1.06 2.11
C TYR A 308 -2.55 -0.30 2.29
N LEU A 309 -1.97 -1.21 3.07
CA LEU A 309 -2.52 -2.53 3.34
C LEU A 309 -3.77 -2.49 4.21
N PHE A 310 -3.88 -1.50 5.12
CA PHE A 310 -5.09 -1.29 5.92
C PHE A 310 -6.26 -0.78 5.05
N ILE A 311 -6.01 0.20 4.18
CA ILE A 311 -7.10 0.79 3.37
C ILE A 311 -7.49 -0.09 2.17
N ALA A 312 -6.57 -0.92 1.64
CA ALA A 312 -6.83 -1.72 0.43
C ALA A 312 -8.08 -2.62 0.52
N PRO A 313 -8.30 -3.41 1.60
CA PRO A 313 -9.53 -4.17 1.79
C PRO A 313 -10.77 -3.28 1.81
N ILE A 314 -10.71 -2.15 2.51
CA ILE A 314 -11.85 -1.24 2.72
C ILE A 314 -12.29 -0.65 1.37
N LEU A 315 -11.36 -0.06 0.63
CA LEU A 315 -11.66 0.59 -0.64
C LEU A 315 -12.07 -0.42 -1.71
N SER A 316 -11.40 -1.58 -1.77
CA SER A 316 -11.79 -2.66 -2.69
C SER A 316 -13.19 -3.20 -2.39
N ARG A 317 -13.56 -3.34 -1.12
CA ARG A 317 -14.91 -3.76 -0.68
C ARG A 317 -15.98 -2.79 -1.15
N ILE A 318 -15.76 -1.48 -1.02
CA ILE A 318 -16.73 -0.45 -1.42
C ILE A 318 -17.10 -0.62 -2.90
N VAL A 319 -16.09 -0.78 -3.76
CA VAL A 319 -16.29 -0.99 -5.20
C VAL A 319 -16.89 -2.38 -5.47
N TYR A 320 -16.37 -3.43 -4.84
CA TYR A 320 -16.84 -4.80 -5.03
C TYR A 320 -18.34 -4.95 -4.71
N LYS A 321 -18.84 -4.31 -3.66
CA LYS A 321 -20.27 -4.32 -3.32
C LYS A 321 -21.17 -3.79 -4.44
N ARG A 322 -20.65 -2.96 -5.33
CA ARG A 322 -21.38 -2.34 -6.44
C ARG A 322 -21.11 -3.00 -7.79
N THR A 323 -20.06 -3.81 -7.91
CA THR A 323 -19.64 -4.41 -9.18
C THR A 323 -19.65 -5.93 -9.19
N LYS A 324 -19.60 -6.58 -8.01
CA LYS A 324 -19.31 -8.00 -7.86
C LYS A 324 -18.06 -8.42 -8.63
N ASN A 325 -17.07 -7.52 -8.71
CA ASN A 325 -15.82 -7.69 -9.46
C ASN A 325 -14.65 -7.38 -8.53
N PRO A 326 -13.86 -8.40 -8.10
CA PRO A 326 -12.75 -8.19 -7.17
C PRO A 326 -11.53 -7.52 -7.83
N TYR A 327 -11.47 -7.46 -9.16
CA TYR A 327 -10.28 -7.02 -9.89
C TYR A 327 -10.22 -5.50 -10.07
N LEU A 328 -11.36 -4.82 -10.23
CA LEU A 328 -11.40 -3.41 -10.64
C LEU A 328 -10.57 -2.49 -9.74
N PHE A 329 -10.90 -2.45 -8.44
CA PHE A 329 -10.17 -1.58 -7.52
C PHE A 329 -8.80 -2.16 -7.15
N ALA A 330 -8.62 -3.48 -7.22
CA ALA A 330 -7.31 -4.10 -7.02
C ALA A 330 -6.28 -3.65 -8.07
N ILE A 331 -6.69 -3.56 -9.34
CA ILE A 331 -5.85 -3.07 -10.44
C ILE A 331 -5.54 -1.58 -10.23
N ILE A 332 -6.55 -0.76 -9.91
CA ILE A 332 -6.34 0.66 -9.58
C ILE A 332 -5.30 0.82 -8.48
N PHE A 333 -5.49 0.10 -7.37
CA PHE A 333 -4.62 0.19 -6.21
C PHE A 333 -3.21 -0.32 -6.52
N ALA A 334 -3.07 -1.43 -7.27
CA ALA A 334 -1.78 -1.93 -7.71
C ALA A 334 -1.00 -0.91 -8.55
N ILE A 335 -1.65 -0.27 -9.53
CA ILE A 335 -0.99 0.75 -10.36
C ILE A 335 -0.58 1.94 -9.50
N MET A 336 -1.49 2.46 -8.65
CA MET A 336 -1.19 3.58 -7.75
C MET A 336 0.02 3.30 -6.85
N ILE A 337 0.03 2.16 -6.16
CA ILE A 337 1.12 1.80 -5.26
C ILE A 337 2.42 1.55 -6.01
N THR A 338 2.37 0.99 -7.22
CA THR A 338 3.57 0.82 -8.05
C THR A 338 4.16 2.17 -8.44
N LEU A 339 3.32 3.12 -8.91
CA LEU A 339 3.78 4.46 -9.27
C LEU A 339 4.36 5.20 -8.07
N ILE A 340 3.69 5.13 -6.92
CA ILE A 340 4.18 5.69 -5.65
C ILE A 340 5.54 5.07 -5.28
N ALA A 341 5.67 3.74 -5.33
CA ALA A 341 6.91 3.07 -4.95
C ALA A 341 8.07 3.48 -5.88
N VAL A 342 7.83 3.53 -7.20
CA VAL A 342 8.85 3.84 -8.20
C VAL A 342 9.25 5.31 -8.19
N ALA A 343 8.30 6.23 -8.02
CA ALA A 343 8.57 7.66 -7.97
C ALA A 343 9.38 8.07 -6.73
N ASN A 344 9.21 7.35 -5.61
CA ASN A 344 9.89 7.65 -4.34
C ASN A 344 11.20 6.89 -4.14
N THR A 345 11.68 6.14 -5.12
CA THR A 345 12.90 5.33 -4.99
C THR A 345 14.00 5.78 -5.93
N THR A 346 15.22 5.85 -5.40
CA THR A 346 16.45 6.07 -6.18
C THR A 346 16.62 4.99 -7.24
N THR A 347 16.95 5.40 -8.45
CA THR A 347 17.18 4.48 -9.59
C THR A 347 18.68 4.32 -9.78
N ALA A 348 19.21 3.11 -9.61
CA ALA A 348 20.61 2.85 -9.89
C ALA A 348 20.87 2.86 -11.40
N THR A 349 21.67 3.82 -11.87
CA THR A 349 22.00 4.01 -13.30
C THR A 349 23.37 3.42 -13.68
N GLY A 350 24.02 2.66 -12.79
CA GLY A 350 25.31 2.00 -12.98
C GLY A 350 25.44 0.69 -12.17
N PHE A 351 26.59 0.01 -12.27
CA PHE A 351 26.88 -1.17 -11.46
C PHE A 351 26.92 -0.75 -9.99
N VAL A 352 25.94 -1.16 -9.19
CA VAL A 352 25.98 -1.01 -7.74
C VAL A 352 26.88 -2.14 -7.24
N PRO A 353 28.09 -1.87 -6.74
CA PRO A 353 28.84 -2.90 -6.04
C PRO A 353 27.94 -3.33 -4.89
N ALA A 354 27.78 -4.64 -4.67
CA ALA A 354 27.14 -5.14 -3.47
C ALA A 354 27.85 -4.50 -2.27
N ALA A 355 27.24 -3.49 -1.67
CA ALA A 355 27.79 -2.79 -0.52
C ALA A 355 27.59 -3.71 0.67
N ASN A 356 28.54 -4.63 0.84
CA ASN A 356 28.81 -5.25 2.14
C ASN A 356 29.45 -4.16 3.01
N TYR A 357 28.62 -3.36 3.67
CA TYR A 357 29.03 -2.54 4.82
C TYR A 357 28.10 -2.80 6.00
#